data_AF-A0A971V1Q9-F1
#
_entry.id   AF-A0A971V1Q9-F1
#
_cell.length_a   1.000
_cell.length_b   1.000
_cell.length_c   1.000
_cell.angle_alpha   90.00
_cell.angle_beta   90.00
_cell.angle_gamma   90.00
#
_symmetry.space_group_name_H-M   'P 1'
#
loop_
_entity.id
_entity.type
_entity.pdbx_description
1 polymer ?
#
loop_
_entity_poly.entity_id
_entity_poly.type
_entity_poly.pdbx_seq_one_letter_code
_entity_poly.pdbx_strand_id
1 'polypeptide(L)'
;MRKNNLKPTSCLITTVIVVFLFFSINGCQNEAVYSLEFTDLPFLSFSTNINSNTVEVPEEDLGVVLSAFQRINLEKKDGLYYMLETSANQINVSKEVFSYLKDMVTISNKRILEYGLKSPLIPRLKSGHENGGDPSNDCVAEAVVAIAQSMGSSLNFSDVKSWIEQNFGTNGVPSGSITNVVNHYFSSSNVSISNGYVPPAGKQVFVVFNFGNGTGHASKYLGCSDGIVLCNDGFYPLSQLSSAYLISDVN
;
A
#
# COMPACT_ATOMS: atom_id res chain seq x y z
N MET A 1 25.43 -36.21 70.70
CA MET A 1 26.39 -35.75 69.65
C MET A 1 25.67 -34.86 68.67
N ARG A 2 26.11 -33.61 68.52
CA ARG A 2 25.69 -32.71 67.43
C ARG A 2 26.24 -33.24 66.09
N LYS A 3 25.43 -33.23 65.04
CA LYS A 3 25.88 -32.92 63.67
C LYS A 3 24.76 -32.19 62.92
N ASN A 4 25.18 -31.11 62.28
CA ASN A 4 24.40 -30.10 61.59
C ASN A 4 24.09 -30.49 60.13
N ASN A 5 23.00 -29.91 59.63
CA ASN A 5 22.77 -29.32 58.30
C ASN A 5 23.06 -30.15 57.03
N LEU A 6 22.05 -30.30 56.16
CA LEU A 6 22.03 -29.68 54.81
C LEU A 6 20.66 -29.92 54.13
N LYS A 7 20.16 -28.88 53.45
CA LYS A 7 18.79 -28.69 52.92
C LYS A 7 18.44 -29.63 51.75
N PRO A 8 17.18 -30.09 51.58
CA PRO A 8 16.73 -30.72 50.34
C PRO A 8 15.87 -29.75 49.50
N THR A 9 16.35 -28.52 49.24
CA THR A 9 15.67 -27.60 48.30
C THR A 9 16.31 -27.58 46.91
N SER A 10 17.35 -28.39 46.69
CA SER A 10 18.09 -28.40 45.42
C SER A 10 17.61 -29.44 44.41
N CYS A 11 16.71 -30.37 44.78
CA CYS A 11 16.28 -31.44 43.87
C CYS A 11 14.99 -31.08 43.11
N LEU A 12 14.05 -30.36 43.73
CA LEU A 12 12.77 -29.98 43.09
C LEU A 12 12.92 -28.86 42.06
N ILE A 13 13.86 -27.94 42.25
CA ILE A 13 14.06 -26.80 41.33
C ILE A 13 14.71 -27.26 40.02
N THR A 14 15.58 -28.28 40.07
CA THR A 14 16.26 -28.80 38.87
C THR A 14 15.30 -29.57 37.95
N THR A 15 14.31 -30.28 38.50
CA THR A 15 13.35 -31.05 37.69
C THR A 15 12.36 -30.14 36.94
N VAL A 16 11.97 -28.99 37.52
CA VAL A 16 11.05 -28.04 36.88
C VAL A 16 11.72 -27.29 35.71
N ILE A 17 13.02 -27.00 35.82
CA ILE A 17 13.77 -26.31 34.75
C ILE A 17 13.98 -27.20 33.52
N VAL A 18 14.20 -28.51 33.70
CA VAL A 18 14.39 -29.44 32.58
C VAL A 18 13.08 -29.65 31.80
N VAL A 19 11.92 -29.66 32.46
CA VAL A 19 10.62 -29.79 31.78
C VAL A 19 10.28 -28.51 30.99
N PHE A 20 10.60 -27.32 31.51
CA PHE A 20 10.42 -26.06 30.76
C PHE A 20 11.33 -25.98 29.53
N LEU A 21 12.55 -26.51 29.60
CA LEU A 21 13.49 -26.52 28.47
C LEU A 21 13.09 -27.48 27.35
N PHE A 22 12.32 -28.54 27.62
CA PHE A 22 11.76 -29.42 26.57
C PHE A 22 10.52 -28.83 25.87
N PHE A 23 9.81 -27.87 26.49
CA PHE A 23 8.72 -27.15 25.82
C PHE A 23 9.20 -25.98 24.96
N SER A 24 10.43 -25.50 25.15
CA SER A 24 10.98 -24.37 24.38
C SER A 24 11.69 -24.74 23.07
N ILE A 25 11.69 -26.03 22.69
CA ILE A 25 12.28 -26.51 21.41
C ILE A 25 11.24 -26.90 20.35
N ASN A 26 9.95 -26.59 20.55
CA ASN A 26 8.93 -26.65 19.49
C ASN A 26 8.57 -25.27 18.91
N GLY A 27 9.42 -24.25 19.14
CA GLY A 27 9.25 -22.90 18.58
C GLY A 27 9.79 -22.71 17.16
N CYS A 28 10.28 -23.77 16.50
CA CYS A 28 10.43 -23.80 15.05
C CYS A 28 9.22 -24.55 14.48
N GLN A 29 8.04 -23.94 14.57
CA GLN A 29 7.08 -24.15 13.50
C GLN A 29 7.74 -23.56 12.25
N ASN A 30 8.44 -24.41 11.49
CA ASN A 30 8.30 -24.32 10.05
C ASN A 30 6.79 -24.35 9.85
N GLU A 31 6.19 -23.18 9.59
CA GLU A 31 4.94 -23.16 8.89
C GLU A 31 5.15 -24.09 7.70
N ALA A 32 4.48 -25.24 7.74
CA ALA A 32 4.23 -25.95 6.51
C ALA A 32 3.47 -24.93 5.68
N VAL A 33 4.19 -24.18 4.85
CA VAL A 33 3.64 -23.53 3.69
C VAL A 33 3.01 -24.69 2.95
N TYR A 34 1.70 -24.87 3.17
CA TYR A 34 0.87 -25.55 2.19
C TYR A 34 1.10 -24.72 0.94
N SER A 35 2.06 -25.15 0.12
CA SER A 35 2.22 -24.67 -1.23
C SER A 35 0.96 -25.15 -1.95
N LEU A 36 -0.12 -24.41 -1.79
CA LEU A 36 -1.09 -24.27 -2.84
C LEU A 36 -0.26 -23.83 -4.03
N GLU A 37 0.09 -24.78 -4.89
CA GLU A 37 0.62 -24.42 -6.19
C GLU A 37 -0.44 -23.50 -6.81
N PHE A 38 -0.05 -22.34 -7.32
CA PHE A 38 -1.01 -21.37 -7.88
C PHE A 38 -1.91 -21.98 -8.98
N THR A 39 -1.52 -23.14 -9.51
CA THR A 39 -2.30 -24.02 -10.40
C THR A 39 -3.65 -24.44 -9.81
N ASP A 40 -3.79 -24.51 -8.49
CA ASP A 40 -5.04 -24.86 -7.81
C ASP A 40 -5.98 -23.66 -7.62
N LEU A 41 -5.47 -22.43 -7.83
CA LEU A 41 -6.29 -21.23 -7.81
C LEU A 41 -6.98 -21.01 -9.17
N PRO A 42 -8.12 -20.29 -9.22
CA PRO A 42 -8.73 -19.89 -10.49
C PRO A 42 -7.75 -19.09 -11.37
N PHE A 43 -7.73 -19.40 -12.66
CA PHE A 43 -6.99 -18.61 -13.66
C PHE A 43 -7.56 -17.20 -13.73
N LEU A 44 -6.69 -16.18 -13.67
CA LEU A 44 -7.09 -14.77 -13.69
C LEU A 44 -6.80 -14.13 -15.05
N SER A 45 -7.79 -13.45 -15.60
CA SER A 45 -7.71 -12.69 -16.85
C SER A 45 -8.56 -11.45 -16.73
N PHE A 46 -8.12 -10.35 -17.32
CA PHE A 46 -9.00 -9.20 -17.53
C PHE A 46 -10.12 -9.58 -18.50
N SER A 47 -11.31 -9.04 -18.22
CA SER A 47 -12.46 -9.05 -19.10
C SER A 47 -12.40 -7.91 -20.12
N THR A 48 -11.62 -6.87 -19.83
CA THR A 48 -11.38 -5.71 -20.70
C THR A 48 -9.91 -5.60 -21.13
N ASN A 49 -9.62 -4.75 -22.12
CA ASN A 49 -8.25 -4.50 -22.57
C ASN A 49 -7.60 -3.43 -21.68
N ILE A 50 -6.91 -3.88 -20.63
CA ILE A 50 -6.17 -3.03 -19.68
C ILE A 50 -4.68 -3.04 -20.03
N ASN A 51 -4.06 -1.86 -20.05
CA ASN A 51 -2.61 -1.70 -20.16
C ASN A 51 -2.10 -0.68 -19.14
N SER A 52 -0.78 -0.47 -19.09
CA SER A 52 -0.12 0.46 -18.16
C SER A 52 -0.53 1.93 -18.27
N ASN A 53 -1.15 2.32 -19.39
CA ASN A 53 -1.64 3.67 -19.64
C ASN A 53 -3.14 3.79 -19.35
N THR A 54 -3.82 2.69 -19.01
CA THR A 54 -5.20 2.75 -18.55
C THR A 54 -5.20 3.47 -17.21
N VAL A 55 -5.73 4.70 -17.21
CA VAL A 55 -5.78 5.60 -16.05
C VAL A 55 -6.52 4.95 -14.87
N GLU A 56 -7.42 4.00 -15.16
CA GLU A 56 -8.23 3.32 -14.17
C GLU A 56 -8.53 1.88 -14.55
N VAL A 57 -8.35 0.95 -13.60
CA VAL A 57 -8.83 -0.43 -13.73
C VAL A 57 -10.36 -0.41 -13.59
N PRO A 58 -11.12 -0.89 -14.59
CA PRO A 58 -12.57 -0.99 -14.52
C PRO A 58 -13.00 -1.81 -13.29
N GLU A 59 -14.17 -1.50 -12.72
CA GLU A 59 -14.67 -2.16 -11.51
C GLU A 59 -14.77 -3.68 -11.68
N GLU A 60 -15.18 -4.14 -12.87
CA GLU A 60 -15.28 -5.55 -13.22
C GLU A 60 -13.93 -6.30 -13.17
N ASP A 61 -12.82 -5.60 -13.40
CA ASP A 61 -11.47 -6.16 -13.44
C ASP A 61 -10.67 -5.88 -12.16
N LEU A 62 -11.21 -5.09 -11.23
CA LEU A 62 -10.55 -4.81 -9.95
C LEU A 62 -10.32 -6.09 -9.14
N GLY A 63 -11.31 -6.98 -9.08
CA GLY A 63 -11.17 -8.27 -8.39
C GLY A 63 -10.04 -9.13 -8.95
N VAL A 64 -9.79 -9.05 -10.27
CA VAL A 64 -8.68 -9.73 -10.95
C VAL A 64 -7.35 -9.13 -10.50
N VAL A 65 -7.22 -7.81 -10.47
CA VAL A 65 -6.01 -7.11 -9.99
C VAL A 65 -5.71 -7.45 -8.53
N LEU A 66 -6.71 -7.38 -7.65
CA LEU A 66 -6.51 -7.66 -6.22
C LEU A 66 -6.08 -9.11 -5.98
N SER A 67 -6.74 -10.05 -6.66
CA SER A 67 -6.40 -11.46 -6.55
C SER A 67 -5.01 -11.77 -7.12
N ALA A 68 -4.61 -11.08 -8.19
CA ALA A 68 -3.28 -11.25 -8.77
C ALA A 68 -2.18 -10.61 -7.92
N PHE A 69 -2.46 -9.45 -7.33
CA PHE A 69 -1.55 -8.77 -6.41
C PHE A 69 -1.23 -9.61 -5.17
N GLN A 70 -2.21 -10.36 -4.64
CA GLN A 70 -2.01 -11.30 -3.54
C GLN A 70 -1.14 -12.52 -3.91
N ARG A 71 -0.87 -12.75 -5.20
CA ARG A 71 -0.07 -13.91 -5.67
C ARG A 71 1.39 -13.55 -5.95
N ILE A 72 1.76 -12.27 -5.95
CA ILE A 72 3.12 -11.85 -6.25
C ILE A 72 3.92 -11.58 -4.98
N ASN A 73 5.22 -11.85 -5.05
CA ASN A 73 6.15 -11.49 -4.00
C ASN A 73 6.96 -10.27 -4.45
N LEU A 74 6.89 -9.19 -3.66
CA LEU A 74 7.69 -7.99 -3.88
C LEU A 74 8.86 -7.95 -2.91
N GLU A 75 10.07 -7.89 -3.46
CA GLU A 75 11.30 -7.67 -2.70
C GLU A 75 11.79 -6.23 -2.90
N LYS A 76 12.27 -5.60 -1.83
CA LYS A 76 12.88 -4.27 -1.91
C LYS A 76 14.41 -4.39 -1.87
N LYS A 77 15.10 -4.00 -2.95
CA LYS A 77 16.57 -3.95 -3.05
C LYS A 77 17.00 -2.55 -3.40
N ASP A 78 17.99 -2.02 -2.69
CA ASP A 78 18.54 -0.67 -2.92
C ASP A 78 17.47 0.43 -2.99
N GLY A 79 16.38 0.26 -2.23
CA GLY A 79 15.27 1.20 -2.20
C GLY A 79 14.19 0.99 -3.28
N LEU A 80 14.39 0.09 -4.25
CA LEU A 80 13.46 -0.19 -5.36
C LEU A 80 12.74 -1.53 -5.18
N TYR A 81 11.55 -1.64 -5.75
CA TYR A 81 10.73 -2.86 -5.75
C TYR A 81 11.09 -3.78 -6.92
N TYR A 82 11.08 -5.08 -6.66
CA TYR A 82 11.29 -6.13 -7.65
C TYR A 82 10.27 -7.25 -7.41
N MET A 83 9.60 -7.67 -8.47
CA MET A 83 8.78 -8.88 -8.42
C MET A 83 9.68 -10.12 -8.53
N LEU A 84 9.47 -11.10 -7.66
CA LEU A 84 10.27 -12.34 -7.69
C LEU A 84 9.83 -13.25 -8.85
N GLU A 85 8.55 -13.20 -9.20
CA GLU A 85 7.99 -13.96 -10.29
C GLU A 85 8.45 -13.40 -11.64
N THR A 86 8.83 -14.28 -12.55
CA THR A 86 9.39 -13.96 -13.87
C THR A 86 8.42 -14.26 -15.01
N SER A 87 7.31 -14.95 -14.75
CA SER A 87 6.30 -15.25 -15.76
C SER A 87 4.87 -15.35 -15.22
N ALA A 88 3.89 -15.08 -16.10
CA ALA A 88 2.46 -15.16 -15.78
C ALA A 88 2.01 -16.55 -15.28
N ASN A 89 2.63 -17.62 -15.79
CA ASN A 89 2.30 -18.99 -15.41
C ASN A 89 2.64 -19.28 -13.94
N GLN A 90 3.66 -18.63 -13.37
CA GLN A 90 4.05 -18.86 -11.98
C GLN A 90 2.96 -18.47 -10.99
N ILE A 91 2.07 -17.54 -11.34
CA ILE A 91 0.97 -17.06 -10.50
C ILE A 91 -0.41 -17.37 -11.09
N ASN A 92 -0.46 -18.21 -12.12
CA ASN A 92 -1.67 -18.67 -12.80
C ASN A 92 -2.57 -17.51 -13.28
N VAL A 93 -1.99 -16.57 -14.03
CA VAL A 93 -2.70 -15.43 -14.62
C VAL A 93 -2.40 -15.27 -16.12
N SER A 94 -3.18 -14.44 -16.81
CA SER A 94 -2.93 -14.07 -18.20
C SER A 94 -1.68 -13.18 -18.35
N LYS A 95 -1.13 -13.10 -19.57
CA LYS A 95 0.06 -12.27 -19.82
C LYS A 95 -0.21 -10.78 -19.58
N GLU A 96 -1.44 -10.35 -19.84
CA GLU A 96 -1.93 -8.99 -19.68
C GLU A 96 -1.96 -8.60 -18.20
N VAL A 97 -2.53 -9.47 -17.35
CA VAL A 97 -2.54 -9.29 -15.89
C VAL A 97 -1.12 -9.24 -15.34
N PHE A 98 -0.24 -10.15 -15.79
CA PHE A 98 1.15 -10.15 -15.37
C PHE A 98 1.92 -8.90 -15.83
N SER A 99 1.65 -8.41 -17.05
CA SER A 99 2.25 -7.17 -17.55
C SER A 99 1.81 -5.98 -16.72
N TYR A 100 0.52 -5.88 -16.41
CA TYR A 100 -0.01 -4.81 -15.56
C TYR A 100 0.73 -4.73 -14.22
N LEU A 101 0.95 -5.86 -13.54
CA LEU A 101 1.69 -5.89 -12.27
C LEU A 101 3.15 -5.41 -12.42
N LYS A 102 3.85 -5.83 -13.50
CA LYS A 102 5.21 -5.33 -13.80
C LYS A 102 5.23 -3.83 -14.07
N ASP A 103 4.22 -3.33 -14.76
CA ASP A 103 4.12 -1.92 -15.10
C ASP A 103 3.92 -1.09 -13.82
N MET A 104 3.11 -1.58 -12.87
CA MET A 104 2.99 -0.98 -11.54
C MET A 104 4.32 -0.97 -10.76
N VAL A 105 5.13 -2.03 -10.85
CA VAL A 105 6.49 -2.04 -10.26
C VAL A 105 7.37 -0.98 -10.92
N THR A 106 7.31 -0.89 -12.26
CA THR A 106 8.09 0.08 -13.05
C THR A 106 7.71 1.52 -12.71
N ILE A 107 6.42 1.83 -12.66
CA ILE A 107 5.88 3.15 -12.27
C ILE A 107 6.32 3.49 -10.85
N SER A 108 6.20 2.55 -9.92
CA SER A 108 6.59 2.76 -8.52
C SER A 108 8.09 3.06 -8.40
N ASN A 109 8.94 2.32 -9.10
CA ASN A 109 10.39 2.54 -9.09
C ASN A 109 10.78 3.86 -9.74
N LYS A 110 10.13 4.22 -10.85
CA LYS A 110 10.34 5.52 -11.50
C LYS A 110 10.06 6.66 -10.53
N ARG A 111 8.93 6.59 -9.80
CA ARG A 111 8.60 7.57 -8.75
C ARG A 111 9.66 7.59 -7.65
N ILE A 112 10.05 6.42 -7.11
CA ILE A 112 11.08 6.34 -6.08
C ILE A 112 12.38 7.00 -6.54
N LEU A 113 12.82 6.79 -7.78
CA LEU A 113 14.03 7.41 -8.32
C LEU A 113 13.85 8.92 -8.51
N GLU A 114 12.71 9.35 -9.04
CA GLU A 114 12.40 10.78 -9.26
C GLU A 114 12.32 11.57 -7.96
N TYR A 115 11.81 10.98 -6.87
CA TYR A 115 11.65 11.66 -5.58
C TYR A 115 12.80 11.37 -4.60
N GLY A 116 13.33 10.16 -4.60
CA GLY A 116 14.42 9.71 -3.72
C GLY A 116 15.78 10.29 -4.08
N LEU A 117 16.05 10.57 -5.38
CA LEU A 117 17.28 11.25 -5.82
C LEU A 117 17.22 12.78 -5.64
N LYS A 118 16.03 13.36 -5.42
CA LYS A 118 15.85 14.79 -5.12
C LYS A 118 16.16 15.17 -3.67
N SER A 119 16.70 14.23 -2.89
CA SER A 119 17.36 14.52 -1.62
C SER A 119 18.89 14.42 -1.73
N PRO A 120 19.59 15.32 -2.47
CA PRO A 120 21.03 15.41 -2.37
C PRO A 120 21.45 16.60 -1.50
N LEU A 121 22.56 16.40 -0.79
CA LEU A 121 23.42 17.40 -0.17
C LEU A 121 23.96 18.44 -1.20
N ILE A 122 23.07 19.17 -1.87
CA ILE A 122 23.42 20.26 -2.78
C ILE A 122 22.96 21.57 -2.12
N PRO A 123 23.86 22.54 -1.87
CA PRO A 123 23.48 23.88 -1.44
C PRO A 123 22.57 24.52 -2.49
N ARG A 124 21.33 24.84 -2.11
CA ARG A 124 20.36 25.51 -2.99
C ARG A 124 20.88 26.87 -3.45
N LEU A 125 21.05 27.07 -4.76
CA LEU A 125 21.23 28.39 -5.35
C LEU A 125 19.86 28.98 -5.66
N LYS A 126 19.61 30.15 -5.08
CA LYS A 126 18.34 30.88 -5.11
C LYS A 126 18.12 31.58 -6.46
N SER A 127 18.06 30.83 -7.55
CA SER A 127 17.52 31.31 -8.85
C SER A 127 17.62 30.21 -9.91
N GLY A 128 16.51 29.52 -10.14
CA GLY A 128 16.37 28.56 -11.24
C GLY A 128 15.11 27.76 -11.02
N HIS A 129 14.24 27.66 -12.03
CA HIS A 129 13.08 26.78 -11.97
C HIS A 129 13.54 25.35 -11.68
N GLU A 130 13.22 24.87 -10.49
CA GLU A 130 13.54 23.51 -10.05
C GLU A 130 12.27 22.67 -10.27
N ASN A 131 12.32 21.71 -11.18
CA ASN A 131 11.39 20.58 -11.20
C ASN A 131 11.65 19.69 -9.97
N GLY A 132 11.53 20.25 -8.76
CA GLY A 132 11.04 19.53 -7.59
C GLY A 132 9.65 19.00 -7.94
N GLY A 133 9.11 17.92 -7.39
CA GLY A 133 8.74 17.98 -6.00
C GLY A 133 7.90 19.22 -5.65
N ASP A 134 7.24 19.85 -6.64
CA ASP A 134 6.28 20.90 -6.35
C ASP A 134 5.22 20.23 -5.47
N PRO A 135 4.90 20.78 -4.30
CA PRO A 135 3.77 20.32 -3.51
C PRO A 135 2.52 20.65 -4.31
N SER A 136 2.26 19.96 -5.42
CA SER A 136 1.14 20.23 -6.27
C SER A 136 -0.08 19.56 -5.67
N ASN A 137 -1.24 20.23 -5.72
CA ASN A 137 -2.52 19.63 -5.34
C ASN A 137 -2.91 18.44 -6.23
N ASP A 138 -2.14 18.17 -7.28
CA ASP A 138 -2.43 17.15 -8.29
C ASP A 138 -2.69 15.77 -7.67
N CYS A 139 -1.91 15.31 -6.69
CA CYS A 139 -2.14 13.99 -6.10
C CYS A 139 -3.49 13.88 -5.38
N VAL A 140 -3.92 14.92 -4.67
CA VAL A 140 -5.22 14.95 -3.99
C VAL A 140 -6.35 15.07 -5.01
N ALA A 141 -6.18 15.92 -6.02
CA ALA A 141 -7.17 16.09 -7.08
C ALA A 141 -7.35 14.80 -7.91
N GLU A 142 -6.27 14.14 -8.31
CA GLU A 142 -6.30 12.85 -9.01
C GLU A 142 -6.99 11.78 -8.18
N ALA A 143 -6.68 11.69 -6.88
CA ALA A 143 -7.33 10.72 -5.98
C ALA A 143 -8.84 10.95 -5.86
N VAL A 144 -9.28 12.22 -5.73
CA VAL A 144 -10.69 12.58 -5.73
C VAL A 144 -11.35 12.21 -7.05
N VAL A 145 -10.76 12.58 -8.19
CA VAL A 145 -11.32 12.30 -9.52
C VAL A 145 -11.44 10.80 -9.76
N ALA A 146 -10.38 10.04 -9.50
CA ALA A 146 -10.38 8.59 -9.69
C ALA A 146 -11.47 7.91 -8.84
N ILE A 147 -11.63 8.31 -7.57
CA ILE A 147 -12.69 7.75 -6.73
C ILE A 147 -14.06 8.15 -7.26
N ALA A 148 -14.28 9.43 -7.56
CA ALA A 148 -15.57 9.92 -8.02
C ALA A 148 -16.01 9.26 -9.35
N GLN A 149 -15.10 9.14 -10.31
CA GLN A 149 -15.35 8.51 -11.61
C GLN A 149 -15.65 7.02 -11.47
N SER A 150 -14.93 6.31 -10.59
CA SER A 150 -15.23 4.91 -10.27
C SER A 150 -16.61 4.69 -9.64
N MET A 151 -17.18 5.75 -9.07
CA MET A 151 -18.53 5.75 -8.49
C MET A 151 -19.57 6.36 -9.44
N GLY A 152 -19.23 6.54 -10.72
CA GLY A 152 -20.13 7.00 -11.77
C GLY A 152 -20.28 8.52 -11.90
N SER A 153 -19.46 9.31 -11.21
CA SER A 153 -19.47 10.77 -11.31
C SER A 153 -18.71 11.29 -12.53
N SER A 154 -19.15 12.42 -13.07
CA SER A 154 -18.46 13.14 -14.16
C SER A 154 -17.50 14.23 -13.65
N LEU A 155 -17.11 14.20 -12.37
CA LEU A 155 -16.11 15.12 -11.82
C LEU A 155 -14.81 15.04 -12.63
N ASN A 156 -14.24 16.20 -12.92
CA ASN A 156 -13.01 16.31 -13.69
C ASN A 156 -11.90 16.99 -12.87
N PHE A 157 -10.67 16.69 -13.28
CA PHE A 157 -9.47 17.16 -12.61
C PHE A 157 -9.36 18.67 -12.51
N SER A 158 -9.72 19.40 -13.58
CA SER A 158 -9.59 20.86 -13.61
C SER A 158 -10.46 21.53 -12.54
N ASP A 159 -11.70 21.06 -12.38
CA ASP A 159 -12.63 21.62 -11.40
C ASP A 159 -12.20 21.30 -9.96
N VAL A 160 -11.78 20.06 -9.71
CA VAL A 160 -11.31 19.63 -8.40
C VAL A 160 -10.05 20.40 -8.00
N LYS A 161 -9.06 20.46 -8.90
CA LYS A 161 -7.82 21.19 -8.68
C LYS A 161 -8.09 22.66 -8.39
N SER A 162 -8.94 23.31 -9.21
CA SER A 162 -9.27 24.72 -9.04
C SER A 162 -9.89 25.01 -7.66
N TRP A 163 -10.80 24.16 -7.19
CA TRP A 163 -11.40 24.32 -5.87
C TRP A 163 -10.37 24.13 -4.74
N ILE A 164 -9.51 23.11 -4.84
CA ILE A 164 -8.46 22.89 -3.85
C ILE A 164 -7.50 24.09 -3.80
N GLU A 165 -7.05 24.58 -4.95
CA GLU A 165 -6.14 25.73 -5.05
C GLU A 165 -6.74 27.01 -4.47
N GLN A 166 -8.04 27.24 -4.68
CA GLN A 166 -8.75 28.39 -4.10
C GLN A 166 -8.81 28.37 -2.57
N ASN A 167 -8.84 27.18 -1.97
CA ASN A 167 -9.00 27.02 -0.51
C ASN A 167 -7.68 26.80 0.23
N PHE A 168 -6.68 26.20 -0.41
CA PHE A 168 -5.44 25.75 0.24
C PHE A 168 -4.16 26.27 -0.43
N GLY A 169 -4.28 26.97 -1.57
CA GLY A 169 -3.16 27.43 -2.39
C GLY A 169 -2.63 26.33 -3.32
N THR A 170 -1.63 26.65 -4.14
CA THR A 170 -1.06 25.73 -5.14
C THR A 170 -0.03 24.75 -4.57
N ASN A 171 0.38 24.97 -3.31
CA ASN A 171 1.47 24.26 -2.66
C ASN A 171 0.99 23.09 -1.80
N GLY A 172 -0.01 22.35 -2.30
CA GLY A 172 -0.41 21.08 -1.76
C GLY A 172 -1.43 21.27 -0.66
N VAL A 173 -2.17 20.20 -0.35
CA VAL A 173 -3.16 20.26 0.73
C VAL A 173 -2.44 20.03 2.06
N PRO A 174 -2.53 20.96 3.03
CA PRO A 174 -2.01 20.73 4.36
C PRO A 174 -2.61 19.48 4.98
N SER A 175 -1.81 18.69 5.71
CA SER A 175 -2.25 17.41 6.29
C SER A 175 -3.51 17.54 7.17
N GLY A 176 -3.60 18.62 7.96
CA GLY A 176 -4.78 18.92 8.79
C GLY A 176 -6.04 19.29 8.00
N SER A 177 -5.93 19.56 6.71
CA SER A 177 -7.02 19.96 5.82
C SER A 177 -7.51 18.86 4.88
N ILE A 178 -6.86 17.69 4.86
CA ILE A 178 -7.28 16.56 4.00
C ILE A 178 -8.74 16.19 4.25
N THR A 179 -9.14 16.08 5.51
CA THR A 179 -10.53 15.75 5.87
C THR A 179 -11.53 16.77 5.31
N ASN A 180 -11.15 18.04 5.17
CA ASN A 180 -12.02 19.06 4.57
C ASN A 180 -12.18 18.83 3.06
N VAL A 181 -11.13 18.42 2.36
CA VAL A 181 -11.20 18.07 0.94
C VAL A 181 -12.05 16.82 0.74
N VAL A 182 -11.79 15.76 1.51
CA VAL A 182 -12.56 14.51 1.42
C VAL A 182 -14.03 14.77 1.69
N ASN A 183 -14.38 15.50 2.75
CA ASN A 183 -15.78 15.79 3.09
C ASN A 183 -16.47 16.77 2.14
N HIS A 184 -15.71 17.55 1.37
CA HIS A 184 -16.30 18.41 0.35
C HIS A 184 -16.86 17.57 -0.80
N TYR A 185 -16.09 16.61 -1.30
CA TYR A 185 -16.47 15.78 -2.45
C TYR A 185 -17.22 14.49 -2.08
N PHE A 186 -17.10 14.02 -0.84
CA PHE A 186 -17.58 12.70 -0.47
C PHE A 186 -18.29 12.67 0.88
N SER A 187 -19.23 11.74 0.99
CA SER A 187 -19.68 11.22 2.27
C SER A 187 -18.71 10.11 2.70
N SER A 188 -17.99 10.31 3.80
CA SER A 188 -16.88 9.43 4.20
C SER A 188 -16.84 9.09 5.69
N SER A 189 -16.11 8.02 6.02
CA SER A 189 -15.77 7.64 7.39
C SER A 189 -14.31 7.20 7.49
N ASN A 190 -13.68 7.35 8.64
CA ASN A 190 -12.31 6.86 8.82
C ASN A 190 -12.30 5.33 8.82
N VAL A 191 -11.28 4.75 8.19
CA VAL A 191 -11.06 3.30 8.18
C VAL A 191 -9.60 2.99 8.49
N SER A 192 -9.36 1.84 9.11
CA SER A 192 -8.01 1.31 9.33
C SER A 192 -7.69 0.28 8.25
N ILE A 193 -6.59 0.48 7.55
CA ILE A 193 -6.11 -0.46 6.53
C ILE A 193 -5.14 -1.43 7.20
N SER A 194 -5.32 -2.72 6.92
CA SER A 194 -4.44 -3.80 7.32
C SER A 194 -4.19 -4.74 6.14
N ASN A 195 -3.22 -5.65 6.27
CA ASN A 195 -3.01 -6.71 5.29
C ASN A 195 -4.31 -7.47 5.03
N GLY A 196 -4.61 -7.70 3.76
CA GLY A 196 -5.84 -8.35 3.31
C GLY A 196 -7.09 -7.47 3.34
N TYR A 197 -7.00 -6.18 3.68
CA TYR A 197 -8.17 -5.31 3.66
C TYR A 197 -8.70 -5.15 2.23
N VAL A 198 -9.99 -5.47 2.05
CA VAL A 198 -10.72 -5.27 0.80
C VAL A 198 -11.87 -4.30 1.09
N PRO A 199 -12.03 -3.22 0.30
CA PRO A 199 -13.16 -2.32 0.48
C PRO A 199 -14.49 -3.07 0.31
N PRO A 200 -15.53 -2.76 1.10
CA PRO A 200 -16.86 -3.29 0.87
C PRO A 200 -17.34 -3.03 -0.57
N ALA A 201 -18.17 -3.92 -1.12
CA ALA A 201 -18.68 -3.78 -2.47
C ALA A 201 -19.38 -2.42 -2.69
N GLY A 202 -19.06 -1.77 -3.82
CA GLY A 202 -19.57 -0.44 -4.16
C GLY A 202 -18.99 0.71 -3.31
N LYS A 203 -17.96 0.46 -2.49
CA LYS A 203 -17.28 1.48 -1.70
C LYS A 203 -15.84 1.63 -2.14
N GLN A 204 -15.33 2.85 -2.04
CA GLN A 204 -13.96 3.20 -2.42
C GLN A 204 -13.19 3.69 -1.20
N VAL A 205 -11.86 3.71 -1.28
CA VAL A 205 -11.03 4.19 -0.18
C VAL A 205 -10.04 5.24 -0.68
N PHE A 206 -10.06 6.40 -0.04
CA PHE A 206 -9.06 7.46 -0.20
C PHE A 206 -7.96 7.24 0.84
N VAL A 207 -6.70 7.18 0.42
CA VAL A 207 -5.56 7.01 1.33
C VAL A 207 -4.59 8.18 1.25
N VAL A 208 -3.97 8.49 2.38
CA VAL A 208 -2.88 9.46 2.48
C VAL A 208 -1.66 8.78 3.05
N PHE A 209 -0.52 9.07 2.44
CA PHE A 209 0.81 8.64 2.87
C PHE A 209 1.62 9.84 3.35
N ASN A 210 2.45 9.61 4.37
CA ASN A 210 3.42 10.57 4.87
C ASN A 210 4.83 9.98 4.71
N PHE A 211 5.67 10.66 3.93
CA PHE A 211 7.05 10.23 3.67
C PHE A 211 8.08 10.98 4.53
N GLY A 212 7.63 11.84 5.45
CA GLY A 212 8.48 12.71 6.25
C GLY A 212 8.84 14.02 5.55
N ASN A 213 9.52 14.91 6.26
CA ASN A 213 10.01 16.21 5.76
C ASN A 213 8.94 17.11 5.10
N GLY A 214 7.68 17.00 5.55
CA GLY A 214 6.57 17.77 4.99
C GLY A 214 6.08 17.28 3.62
N THR A 215 6.52 16.10 3.19
CA THR A 215 6.07 15.47 1.93
C THR A 215 5.03 14.39 2.21
N GLY A 216 3.99 14.35 1.39
CA GLY A 216 2.92 13.37 1.47
C GLY A 216 2.35 13.08 0.09
N HIS A 217 1.52 12.05 0.02
CA HIS A 217 0.85 11.63 -1.21
C HIS A 217 -0.58 11.20 -0.90
N ALA A 218 -1.49 11.42 -1.85
CA ALA A 218 -2.86 10.94 -1.76
C ALA A 218 -3.17 10.09 -2.99
N SER A 219 -3.95 9.03 -2.79
CA SER A 219 -4.26 8.10 -3.87
C SER A 219 -5.55 7.32 -3.61
N LYS A 220 -6.07 6.70 -4.67
CA LYS A 220 -7.15 5.70 -4.59
C LYS A 220 -6.55 4.36 -4.18
N TYR A 221 -7.00 3.83 -3.04
CA TYR A 221 -6.62 2.52 -2.56
C TYR A 221 -7.30 1.42 -3.36
N LEU A 222 -6.56 0.36 -3.68
CA LEU A 222 -7.09 -0.85 -4.31
C LEU A 222 -7.01 -2.03 -3.35
N GLY A 223 -5.85 -2.29 -2.74
CA GLY A 223 -5.64 -3.47 -1.88
C GLY A 223 -4.40 -3.36 -1.00
N CYS A 224 -4.24 -4.33 -0.09
CA CYS A 224 -3.09 -4.42 0.78
C CYS A 224 -2.69 -5.89 0.99
N SER A 225 -1.41 -6.19 0.76
CA SER A 225 -0.80 -7.50 1.02
C SER A 225 0.61 -7.30 1.54
N ASP A 226 1.01 -8.09 2.53
CA ASP A 226 2.39 -8.16 3.03
C ASP A 226 3.03 -6.81 3.37
N GLY A 227 2.25 -5.92 3.97
CA GLY A 227 2.71 -4.58 4.37
C GLY A 227 2.89 -3.62 3.20
N ILE A 228 2.44 -3.98 2.00
CA ILE A 228 2.39 -3.13 0.82
C ILE A 228 0.94 -2.80 0.50
N VAL A 229 0.69 -1.51 0.30
CA VAL A 229 -0.56 -0.94 -0.18
C VAL A 229 -0.45 -0.76 -1.69
N LEU A 230 -1.35 -1.40 -2.43
CA LEU A 230 -1.58 -1.17 -3.85
C LEU A 230 -2.57 -0.02 -4.02
N CYS A 231 -2.12 1.00 -4.72
CA CYS A 231 -2.90 2.16 -5.13
C CYS A 231 -3.05 2.18 -6.65
N ASN A 232 -3.97 3.01 -7.16
CA ASN A 232 -4.16 3.19 -8.61
C ASN A 232 -2.88 3.67 -9.32
N ASP A 233 -1.95 4.27 -8.58
CA ASP A 233 -0.81 4.96 -9.13
C ASP A 233 0.54 4.48 -8.59
N GLY A 234 0.56 3.39 -7.80
CA GLY A 234 1.80 2.75 -7.37
C GLY A 234 1.68 1.85 -6.14
N PHE A 235 2.83 1.38 -5.67
CA PHE A 235 3.00 0.62 -4.44
C PHE A 235 3.58 1.48 -3.32
N TYR A 236 2.96 1.41 -2.15
CA TYR A 236 3.35 2.18 -0.98
C TYR A 236 3.46 1.28 0.26
N PRO A 237 4.47 1.48 1.13
CA PRO A 237 4.52 0.78 2.40
C PRO A 237 3.31 1.14 3.29
N LEU A 238 2.66 0.12 3.86
CA LEU A 238 1.60 0.31 4.86
C LEU A 238 2.09 1.14 6.06
N SER A 239 3.37 1.02 6.42
CA SER A 239 3.99 1.82 7.50
C SER A 239 4.05 3.32 7.22
N GLN A 240 3.83 3.75 5.98
CA GLN A 240 3.78 5.17 5.59
C GLN A 240 2.35 5.69 5.45
N LEU A 241 1.34 4.82 5.56
CA LEU A 241 -0.06 5.22 5.53
C LEU A 241 -0.38 6.03 6.79
N SER A 242 -0.81 7.28 6.62
CA SER A 242 -1.16 8.18 7.72
C SER A 242 -2.66 8.23 8.01
N SER A 243 -3.48 8.20 6.95
CA SER A 243 -4.94 8.29 7.04
C SER A 243 -5.60 7.49 5.93
N ALA A 244 -6.79 6.94 6.19
CA ALA A 244 -7.63 6.33 5.18
C ALA A 244 -9.11 6.62 5.43
N TYR A 245 -9.85 6.86 4.36
CA TYR A 245 -11.25 7.24 4.38
C TYR A 245 -12.06 6.29 3.50
N LEU A 246 -13.01 5.59 4.10
CA LEU A 246 -14.00 4.79 3.38
C LEU A 246 -15.07 5.73 2.82
N ILE A 247 -15.13 5.79 1.50
CA ILE A 247 -16.02 6.64 0.72
C ILE A 247 -17.33 5.89 0.48
N SER A 248 -18.42 6.50 0.92
CA SER A 248 -19.75 5.96 0.79
C SER A 248 -20.48 6.43 -0.44
N ASP A 249 -20.39 7.72 -0.74
CA ASP A 249 -21.10 8.38 -1.84
C ASP A 249 -20.32 9.63 -2.29
N VAL A 250 -20.56 10.06 -3.53
CA VAL A 250 -20.09 11.34 -4.07
C VAL A 250 -21.15 12.41 -3.79
N ASN A 251 -20.72 13.58 -3.30
CA ASN A 251 -21.60 14.70 -2.98
C ASN A 251 -22.02 15.51 -4.22
#